data_AF-A0A928H1U1-F1
#
_entry.id   AF-A0A928H1U1-F1
#
_cell.length_a   1.000
_cell.length_b   1.000
_cell.length_c   1.000
_cell.angle_alpha   90.00
_cell.angle_beta   90.00
_cell.angle_gamma   90.00
#
_symmetry.space_group_name_H-M   'P 1'
#
loop_
_entity.id
_entity.type
_entity.pdbx_description
1 polymer ?
#
loop_
_entity_poly.entity_id
_entity_poly.type
_entity_poly.pdbx_seq_one_letter_code
_entity_poly.pdbx_strand_id
1 'polypeptide(L)'
;MNKFFALVCFVLMLAAGGAETSKTVAHSVADWDAAGDTVPAQGFRNWSFGYYENKADPASFRPFTDSGKKKKYWGNGNFTHGAVFRNTMAWSTHKNKYTVVRRWTAPEDGAYTVRQEATHLLKIKGEVSKLSRRLDLVHNGKIFQTLRVPGRTYLRKEFLLSLKKGDTLDFAAESWGGSIEIEIVISKAEKGLAVIASGKSEYKIVIPENDPGQGALKAAKLLQRVLKESTSVELPIVTEDDKNPAAAAFYIGRTRKGIRGKIIPEDMQVPEYVLCISGKDIFLCGVNEETSFLGKPYFRPGDSKAVIRFLEDFLHARFLLPG
;
A
#
# COMPACT_ATOMS: atom_id res chain seq x y z
N MET A 1 5.97 -28.35 -2.26
CA MET A 1 6.72 -27.13 -1.89
C MET A 1 6.05 -25.96 -2.62
N ASN A 2 5.07 -25.30 -1.98
CA ASN A 2 4.24 -24.27 -2.63
C ASN A 2 4.98 -22.93 -2.61
N LYS A 3 5.39 -22.45 -3.78
CA LYS A 3 5.87 -21.09 -3.97
C LYS A 3 4.67 -20.15 -4.04
N PHE A 4 4.44 -19.39 -2.97
CA PHE A 4 3.57 -18.22 -2.97
C PHE A 4 4.22 -17.15 -3.86
N PHE A 5 3.59 -16.83 -4.99
CA PHE A 5 3.93 -15.63 -5.77
C PHE A 5 3.32 -14.42 -5.04
N ALA A 6 4.16 -13.64 -4.37
CA ALA A 6 3.78 -12.29 -3.98
C ALA A 6 3.67 -11.44 -5.26
N LEU A 7 2.47 -10.91 -5.53
CA LEU A 7 2.23 -9.96 -6.60
C LEU A 7 2.85 -8.62 -6.18
N VAL A 8 4.13 -8.42 -6.46
CA VAL A 8 4.80 -7.13 -6.28
C VAL A 8 4.54 -6.30 -7.54
N CYS A 9 3.60 -5.35 -7.44
CA CYS A 9 3.46 -4.30 -8.44
C CYS A 9 4.35 -3.12 -8.03
N PHE A 10 5.24 -2.70 -8.93
CA PHE A 10 6.02 -1.47 -8.75
C PHE A 10 5.41 -0.36 -9.61
N VAL A 11 4.88 0.65 -8.94
CA VAL A 11 4.05 1.69 -9.54
C VAL A 11 4.54 3.04 -9.04
N LEU A 12 4.70 3.97 -9.98
CA LEU A 12 4.90 5.37 -9.67
C LEU A 12 3.56 6.04 -9.38
N MET A 13 3.37 6.48 -8.14
CA MET A 13 2.20 7.27 -7.75
C MET A 13 2.32 8.70 -8.28
N LEU A 14 2.04 8.90 -9.56
CA LEU A 14 1.91 10.23 -10.16
C LEU A 14 0.75 10.24 -11.16
N ALA A 15 0.02 11.36 -11.17
CA ALA A 15 -1.27 11.56 -11.81
C ALA A 15 -1.30 11.46 -13.36
N ALA A 16 -0.25 10.91 -13.99
CA ALA A 16 -0.15 10.72 -15.42
C ALA A 16 -0.04 9.23 -15.76
N GLY A 17 -1.19 8.58 -15.95
CA GLY A 17 -1.24 7.20 -16.46
C GLY A 17 -2.50 6.46 -16.01
N GLY A 18 -3.28 5.95 -16.95
CA GLY A 18 -4.56 5.26 -16.72
C GLY A 18 -4.44 3.82 -16.20
N ALA A 19 -3.43 3.50 -15.38
CA ALA A 19 -3.41 2.24 -14.64
C ALA A 19 -4.02 2.49 -13.25
N GLU A 20 -5.01 1.68 -12.87
CA GLU A 20 -5.52 1.66 -11.49
C GLU A 20 -4.50 0.94 -10.61
N THR A 21 -4.01 1.64 -9.59
CA THR A 21 -2.95 1.17 -8.70
C THR A 21 -3.50 1.12 -7.30
N SER A 22 -3.12 0.17 -6.44
CA SER A 22 -3.74 0.04 -5.13
C SER A 22 -2.77 0.42 -4.00
N LYS A 23 -3.07 1.47 -3.23
CA LYS A 23 -2.35 1.81 -2.00
C LYS A 23 -3.07 1.22 -0.79
N THR A 24 -2.39 0.44 0.03
CA THR A 24 -2.97 0.03 1.33
C THR A 24 -3.13 1.25 2.23
N VAL A 25 -4.37 1.58 2.55
CA VAL A 25 -4.74 2.73 3.41
C VAL A 25 -5.09 2.30 4.83
N ALA A 26 -5.45 1.02 5.03
CA ALA A 26 -5.66 0.45 6.34
C ALA A 26 -5.39 -1.06 6.33
N HIS A 27 -4.87 -1.54 7.45
CA HIS A 27 -4.58 -2.95 7.68
C HIS A 27 -4.87 -3.26 9.15
N SER A 28 -5.98 -3.94 9.43
CA SER A 28 -6.53 -4.02 10.79
C SER A 28 -5.55 -4.58 11.83
N VAL A 29 -4.69 -5.51 11.42
CA VAL A 29 -3.65 -6.12 12.27
C VAL A 29 -2.39 -5.26 12.39
N ALA A 30 -1.80 -4.82 11.28
CA ALA A 30 -0.60 -3.97 11.32
C ALA A 30 -0.87 -2.59 11.95
N ASP A 31 -2.07 -2.03 11.74
CA ASP A 31 -2.51 -0.79 12.38
C ASP A 31 -2.69 -0.99 13.89
N TRP A 32 -3.16 -2.16 14.32
CA TRP A 32 -3.23 -2.50 15.74
C TRP A 32 -1.84 -2.57 16.38
N ASP A 33 -0.88 -3.20 15.69
CA ASP A 33 0.51 -3.27 16.16
C ASP A 33 1.17 -1.89 16.19
N ALA A 34 0.86 -1.03 15.22
CA ALA A 34 1.39 0.32 15.13
C ALA A 34 0.79 1.30 16.16
N ALA A 35 -0.40 1.02 16.70
CA ALA A 35 -1.05 1.91 17.65
C ALA A 35 -0.21 2.08 18.94
N GLY A 36 0.50 1.05 19.39
CA GLY A 36 1.34 1.15 20.58
C GLY A 36 0.60 1.76 21.80
N ASP A 37 1.34 2.47 22.65
CA ASP A 37 0.84 2.96 23.93
C ASP A 37 0.39 4.44 23.95
N THR A 38 0.72 5.22 22.92
CA THR A 38 0.57 6.69 22.90
C THR A 38 -0.52 7.18 21.93
N VAL A 39 -1.21 6.26 21.27
CA VAL A 39 -2.19 6.57 20.23
C VAL A 39 -3.59 6.83 20.82
N PRO A 40 -4.38 7.72 20.19
CA PRO A 40 -5.74 8.03 20.63
C PRO A 40 -6.63 6.80 20.74
N ALA A 41 -7.50 6.81 21.76
CA ALA A 41 -8.42 5.73 22.08
C ALA A 41 -9.53 5.50 21.04
N GLN A 42 -9.60 6.24 19.94
CA GLN A 42 -10.50 6.00 18.81
C GLN A 42 -9.90 6.69 17.58
N GLY A 43 -10.21 6.20 16.38
CA GLY A 43 -9.92 6.91 15.13
C GLY A 43 -8.49 6.77 14.60
N PHE A 44 -7.62 6.00 15.25
CA PHE A 44 -6.28 5.75 14.72
C PHE A 44 -6.37 5.03 13.37
N ARG A 45 -5.76 5.63 12.34
CA ARG A 45 -5.87 5.19 10.94
C ARG A 45 -7.34 4.95 10.50
N ASN A 46 -8.24 5.78 11.03
CA ASN A 46 -9.68 5.77 10.79
C ASN A 46 -10.43 4.52 11.29
N TRP A 47 -9.80 3.72 12.15
CA TRP A 47 -10.48 2.62 12.82
C TRP A 47 -11.24 3.11 14.06
N SER A 48 -12.42 2.55 14.25
CA SER A 48 -13.20 2.64 15.48
C SER A 48 -13.75 1.27 15.82
N PHE A 49 -13.87 0.97 17.08
CA PHE A 49 -14.37 -0.28 17.64
C PHE A 49 -15.46 0.04 18.65
N GLY A 50 -16.50 -0.76 18.62
CA GLY A 50 -17.70 -0.54 19.40
C GLY A 50 -18.67 -1.69 19.25
N TYR A 51 -19.94 -1.37 19.44
CA TYR A 51 -21.02 -2.34 19.36
C TYR A 51 -22.31 -1.69 18.88
N TYR A 52 -23.23 -2.48 18.35
CA TYR A 52 -24.61 -2.05 18.12
C TYR A 52 -25.40 -2.23 19.41
N GLU A 53 -25.95 -1.14 19.94
CA GLU A 53 -26.78 -1.12 21.15
C GLU A 53 -28.06 -1.96 20.96
N ASN A 54 -28.63 -1.90 19.76
CA ASN A 54 -29.70 -2.78 19.32
C ASN A 54 -29.11 -3.93 18.48
N LYS A 55 -29.54 -5.16 18.74
CA LYS A 55 -28.99 -6.33 18.03
C LYS A 55 -29.22 -6.20 16.52
N ALA A 56 -28.13 -6.26 15.75
CA ALA A 56 -28.15 -6.17 14.29
C ALA A 56 -28.76 -4.86 13.73
N ASP A 57 -28.68 -3.77 14.47
CA ASP A 57 -29.09 -2.43 14.04
C ASP A 57 -27.87 -1.51 13.93
N PRO A 58 -27.34 -1.29 12.71
CA PRO A 58 -26.15 -0.48 12.53
C PRO A 58 -26.27 0.99 12.93
N ALA A 59 -27.48 1.55 12.94
CA ALA A 59 -27.71 2.93 13.36
C ALA A 59 -27.46 3.13 14.86
N SER A 60 -27.52 2.03 15.63
CA SER A 60 -27.30 2.03 17.08
C SER A 60 -25.84 1.88 17.50
N PHE A 61 -24.88 2.13 16.59
CA PHE A 61 -23.46 2.02 16.90
C PHE A 61 -23.05 2.94 18.06
N ARG A 62 -22.42 2.33 19.07
CA ARG A 62 -21.76 3.00 20.18
C ARG A 62 -20.29 2.62 20.20
N PRO A 63 -19.35 3.59 20.23
CA PRO A 63 -17.95 3.28 20.43
C PRO A 63 -17.75 2.64 21.81
N PHE A 64 -16.80 1.71 21.94
CA PHE A 64 -16.37 1.32 23.28
C PHE A 64 -15.74 2.53 23.97
N THR A 65 -16.28 2.87 25.13
CA THR A 65 -15.72 3.89 26.02
C THR A 65 -14.70 3.23 26.95
N ASP A 66 -13.57 3.90 27.17
CA ASP A 66 -12.55 3.46 28.12
C ASP A 66 -13.16 3.30 29.52
N SER A 67 -13.37 2.05 29.96
CA SER A 67 -14.08 1.75 31.20
C SER A 67 -13.13 1.80 32.41
N GLY A 68 -12.48 2.95 32.60
CA GLY A 68 -11.70 3.27 33.81
C GLY A 68 -10.25 3.65 33.53
N LYS A 69 -9.61 4.29 34.52
CA LYS A 69 -8.28 4.95 34.50
C LYS A 69 -7.06 4.12 34.02
N LYS A 70 -7.23 2.90 33.49
CA LYS A 70 -6.13 2.00 33.09
C LYS A 70 -6.38 1.12 31.85
N LYS A 71 -7.51 1.22 31.13
CA LYS A 71 -7.80 0.29 30.00
C LYS A 71 -7.54 0.93 28.64
N LYS A 72 -6.30 0.81 28.17
CA LYS A 72 -5.93 1.18 26.80
C LYS A 72 -6.88 0.53 25.80
N TYR A 73 -7.49 1.37 24.98
CA TYR A 73 -8.44 0.99 23.96
C TYR A 73 -7.80 0.19 22.81
N TRP A 74 -6.59 0.59 22.43
CA TRP A 74 -5.69 -0.16 21.56
C TRP A 74 -4.85 -1.07 22.44
N GLY A 75 -5.05 -2.37 22.31
CA GLY A 75 -4.54 -3.38 23.24
C GLY A 75 -5.59 -4.46 23.51
N ASN A 76 -5.14 -5.68 23.81
CA ASN A 76 -6.04 -6.80 24.04
C ASN A 76 -6.99 -6.49 25.21
N GLY A 77 -8.28 -6.24 24.92
CA GLY A 77 -9.19 -5.62 25.87
C GLY A 77 -10.55 -6.32 25.96
N ASN A 78 -10.96 -6.62 27.19
CA ASN A 78 -12.32 -7.04 27.52
C ASN A 78 -13.14 -5.84 28.00
N PHE A 79 -14.17 -5.48 27.24
CA PHE A 79 -15.15 -4.46 27.58
C PHE A 79 -16.44 -5.13 28.06
N THR A 80 -17.23 -4.44 28.89
CA THR A 80 -18.54 -4.95 29.34
C THR A 80 -19.46 -5.32 28.17
N HIS A 81 -19.30 -4.63 27.04
CA HIS A 81 -20.16 -4.73 25.87
C HIS A 81 -19.61 -5.69 24.80
N GLY A 82 -18.37 -6.19 24.94
CA GLY A 82 -17.69 -7.02 23.94
C GLY A 82 -16.18 -7.07 24.15
N ALA A 83 -15.47 -7.91 23.41
CA ALA A 83 -14.01 -7.92 23.46
C ALA A 83 -13.44 -7.80 22.05
N VAL A 84 -12.41 -6.98 21.90
CA VAL A 84 -11.70 -6.78 20.63
C VAL A 84 -10.21 -6.90 20.91
N PHE A 85 -9.54 -7.66 20.06
CA PHE A 85 -8.13 -7.96 20.11
C PHE A 85 -7.52 -7.69 18.73
N ARG A 86 -6.19 -7.80 18.65
CA ARG A 86 -5.39 -7.61 17.43
C ARG A 86 -6.06 -8.12 16.15
N ASN A 87 -6.29 -9.43 16.10
CA ASN A 87 -6.91 -10.14 14.98
C ASN A 87 -8.27 -10.72 15.32
N THR A 88 -8.88 -10.37 16.46
CA THR A 88 -10.06 -11.12 16.95
C THR A 88 -11.15 -10.18 17.43
N MET A 89 -12.39 -10.45 17.01
CA MET A 89 -13.61 -9.85 17.55
C MET A 89 -14.37 -10.94 18.31
N ALA A 90 -14.54 -10.71 19.61
CA ALA A 90 -15.10 -11.67 20.55
C ALA A 90 -16.49 -11.25 21.01
N TRP A 91 -17.24 -12.23 21.50
CA TRP A 91 -18.64 -12.10 21.86
C TRP A 91 -18.88 -11.13 23.02
N SER A 92 -20.10 -10.61 23.12
CA SER A 92 -20.54 -9.79 24.25
C SER A 92 -20.96 -10.69 25.41
N THR A 93 -20.40 -10.48 26.60
CA THR A 93 -20.84 -11.14 27.83
C THR A 93 -22.05 -10.44 28.47
N HIS A 94 -22.47 -9.31 27.92
CA HIS A 94 -23.64 -8.58 28.39
C HIS A 94 -24.95 -9.34 28.12
N LYS A 95 -25.95 -9.16 28.98
CA LYS A 95 -27.29 -9.79 28.85
C LYS A 95 -27.96 -9.51 27.50
N ASN A 96 -27.72 -8.32 26.92
CA ASN A 96 -28.29 -7.89 25.65
C ASN A 96 -27.57 -8.50 24.43
N LYS A 97 -26.41 -9.15 24.63
CA LYS A 97 -25.62 -9.80 23.57
C LYS A 97 -25.41 -8.84 22.38
N TYR A 98 -24.69 -7.75 22.60
CA TYR A 98 -24.46 -6.72 21.58
C TYR A 98 -23.58 -7.21 20.44
N THR A 99 -23.94 -6.88 19.20
CA THR A 99 -23.11 -7.13 18.01
C THR A 99 -21.83 -6.30 18.12
N VAL A 100 -20.66 -6.96 18.09
CA VAL A 100 -19.36 -6.29 18.22
C VAL A 100 -18.88 -5.84 16.85
N VAL A 101 -18.38 -4.61 16.78
CA VAL A 101 -18.14 -3.91 15.53
C VAL A 101 -16.71 -3.40 15.48
N ARG A 102 -16.04 -3.71 14.37
CA ARG A 102 -14.85 -3.00 13.91
C ARG A 102 -15.27 -2.14 12.71
N ARG A 103 -15.22 -0.83 12.88
CA ARG A 103 -15.62 0.20 11.91
C ARG A 103 -14.38 0.84 11.31
N TRP A 104 -14.35 1.00 9.99
CA TRP A 104 -13.40 1.85 9.30
C TRP A 104 -14.12 3.02 8.65
N THR A 105 -13.54 4.22 8.72
CA THR A 105 -14.10 5.42 8.09
C THR A 105 -13.21 5.83 6.91
N ALA A 106 -13.80 6.01 5.73
CA ALA A 106 -13.06 6.42 4.55
C ALA A 106 -12.46 7.83 4.75
N PRO A 107 -11.13 8.00 4.65
CA PRO A 107 -10.49 9.30 4.87
C PRO A 107 -10.68 10.29 3.71
N GLU A 108 -11.04 9.78 2.53
CA GLU A 108 -11.14 10.52 1.28
C GLU A 108 -12.06 9.79 0.29
N ASP A 109 -12.40 10.44 -0.82
CA ASP A 109 -13.18 9.83 -1.89
C ASP A 109 -12.30 8.87 -2.72
N GLY A 110 -12.87 7.75 -3.17
CA GLY A 110 -12.18 6.86 -4.09
C GLY A 110 -12.86 5.52 -4.31
N ALA A 111 -12.28 4.73 -5.21
CA ALA A 111 -12.56 3.31 -5.31
C ALA A 111 -11.62 2.55 -4.36
N TYR A 112 -12.15 1.59 -3.62
CA TYR A 112 -11.44 0.83 -2.61
C TYR A 112 -11.63 -0.67 -2.86
N THR A 113 -10.55 -1.41 -2.78
CA THR A 113 -10.55 -2.86 -2.64
C THR A 113 -10.45 -3.20 -1.17
N VAL A 114 -11.38 -3.98 -0.66
CA VAL A 114 -11.33 -4.49 0.70
C VAL A 114 -11.18 -6.01 0.64
N ARG A 115 -10.06 -6.48 1.16
CA ARG A 115 -9.80 -7.90 1.34
C ARG A 115 -10.00 -8.26 2.80
N GLN A 116 -10.67 -9.37 3.05
CA GLN A 116 -10.76 -9.94 4.38
C GLN A 116 -10.49 -11.43 4.37
N GLU A 117 -9.90 -11.87 5.47
CA GLU A 117 -9.70 -13.28 5.80
C GLU A 117 -10.24 -13.50 7.21
N ALA A 118 -11.14 -14.47 7.37
CA ALA A 118 -11.79 -14.72 8.65
C ALA A 118 -12.01 -16.21 8.94
N THR A 119 -11.89 -16.59 10.21
CA THR A 119 -12.24 -17.92 10.75
C THR A 119 -12.82 -17.76 12.16
N HIS A 120 -13.41 -18.81 12.75
CA HIS A 120 -13.74 -18.80 14.18
C HIS A 120 -13.12 -19.96 14.94
N LEU A 121 -12.71 -19.71 16.18
CA LEU A 121 -11.97 -20.69 16.98
C LEU A 121 -12.82 -21.39 18.04
N LEU A 122 -14.15 -21.32 17.94
CA LEU A 122 -15.04 -21.98 18.90
C LEU A 122 -14.71 -23.47 18.98
N LYS A 123 -14.30 -23.93 20.16
CA LYS A 123 -14.15 -25.36 20.47
C LYS A 123 -15.36 -25.86 21.26
N ILE A 124 -15.93 -27.00 20.86
CA ILE A 124 -16.97 -27.73 21.60
C ILE A 124 -16.39 -29.09 21.94
N LYS A 125 -16.31 -29.42 23.24
CA LYS A 125 -15.69 -30.67 23.73
C LYS A 125 -14.26 -30.87 23.21
N GLY A 126 -13.46 -29.80 23.12
CA GLY A 126 -12.08 -29.84 22.66
C GLY A 126 -11.88 -29.76 21.14
N GLU A 127 -12.93 -29.97 20.34
CA GLU A 127 -12.85 -29.91 18.88
C GLU A 127 -13.35 -28.58 18.32
N VAL A 128 -12.74 -28.11 17.22
CA VAL A 128 -13.22 -26.92 16.50
C VAL A 128 -14.62 -27.20 15.94
N SER A 129 -15.56 -26.34 16.34
CA SER A 129 -16.96 -26.39 15.97
C SER A 129 -17.14 -26.27 14.45
N LYS A 130 -18.09 -27.03 13.91
CA LYS A 130 -18.53 -26.92 12.51
C LYS A 130 -19.55 -25.78 12.30
N LEU A 131 -20.03 -25.15 13.36
CA LEU A 131 -21.05 -24.09 13.31
C LEU A 131 -20.44 -22.80 12.78
N SER A 132 -20.94 -22.29 11.66
CA SER A 132 -20.47 -20.99 11.15
C SER A 132 -20.94 -19.81 12.00
N ARG A 133 -20.17 -18.72 11.97
CA ARG A 133 -20.48 -17.45 12.64
C ARG A 133 -20.90 -16.38 11.65
N ARG A 134 -21.85 -15.55 12.07
CA ARG A 134 -22.35 -14.46 11.24
C ARG A 134 -21.41 -13.25 11.38
N LEU A 135 -20.96 -12.74 10.24
CA LEU A 135 -20.27 -11.47 10.09
C LEU A 135 -21.05 -10.64 9.07
N ASP A 136 -21.63 -9.53 9.51
CA ASP A 136 -22.29 -8.60 8.60
C ASP A 136 -21.30 -7.52 8.18
N LEU A 137 -21.28 -7.24 6.88
CA LEU A 137 -20.59 -6.09 6.30
C LEU A 137 -21.62 -4.99 6.05
N VAL A 138 -21.37 -3.83 6.65
CA VAL A 138 -22.30 -2.70 6.62
C VAL A 138 -21.62 -1.51 5.98
N HIS A 139 -22.27 -0.88 5.00
CA HIS A 139 -21.85 0.38 4.40
C HIS A 139 -22.89 1.44 4.74
N ASN A 140 -22.46 2.52 5.41
CA ASN A 140 -23.31 3.65 5.81
C ASN A 140 -24.62 3.21 6.49
N GLY A 141 -24.50 2.29 7.45
CA GLY A 141 -25.63 1.77 8.22
C GLY A 141 -26.50 0.74 7.50
N LYS A 142 -26.22 0.40 6.24
CA LYS A 142 -26.94 -0.63 5.48
C LYS A 142 -26.09 -1.89 5.32
N ILE A 143 -26.64 -3.03 5.72
CA ILE A 143 -25.99 -4.33 5.50
C ILE A 143 -25.99 -4.59 3.99
N PHE A 144 -24.80 -4.69 3.40
CA PHE A 144 -24.67 -5.03 1.97
C PHE A 144 -24.27 -6.49 1.77
N GLN A 145 -23.67 -7.12 2.78
CA GLN A 145 -23.33 -8.54 2.72
C GLN A 145 -23.37 -9.19 4.10
N THR A 146 -23.93 -10.39 4.17
CA THR A 146 -23.86 -11.26 5.36
C THR A 146 -23.01 -12.48 5.03
N LEU A 147 -22.02 -12.75 5.88
CA LEU A 147 -21.06 -13.84 5.71
C LEU A 147 -21.20 -14.88 6.80
N ARG A 148 -20.99 -16.14 6.41
CA ARG A 148 -20.94 -17.30 7.30
C ARG A 148 -19.48 -17.74 7.44
N VAL A 149 -18.81 -17.24 8.46
CA VAL A 149 -17.41 -17.52 8.77
C VAL A 149 -17.30 -18.96 9.30
N PRO A 150 -16.53 -19.86 8.66
CA PRO A 150 -16.30 -21.22 9.11
C PRO A 150 -15.21 -21.29 10.18
N GLY A 151 -15.09 -22.42 10.89
CA GLY A 151 -14.14 -22.55 12.00
C GLY A 151 -12.88 -23.37 11.69
N ARG A 152 -12.98 -24.29 10.73
CA ARG A 152 -11.88 -25.20 10.34
C ARG A 152 -11.07 -24.69 9.15
N THR A 153 -11.58 -23.66 8.48
CA THR A 153 -11.00 -23.09 7.27
C THR A 153 -11.12 -21.59 7.33
N TYR A 154 -10.38 -20.90 6.47
CA TYR A 154 -10.49 -19.45 6.32
C TYR A 154 -11.48 -19.12 5.21
N LEU A 155 -12.43 -18.24 5.54
CA LEU A 155 -13.21 -17.51 4.55
C LEU A 155 -12.37 -16.36 4.02
N ARG A 156 -12.12 -16.34 2.72
CA ARG A 156 -11.48 -15.23 2.03
C ARG A 156 -12.49 -14.54 1.12
N LYS A 157 -12.60 -13.21 1.26
CA LYS A 157 -13.48 -12.39 0.42
C LYS A 157 -12.75 -11.11 0.04
N GLU A 158 -13.00 -10.68 -1.19
CA GLU A 158 -12.53 -9.40 -1.71
C GLU A 158 -13.73 -8.69 -2.34
N PHE A 159 -13.85 -7.39 -2.10
CA PHE A 159 -14.93 -6.56 -2.61
C PHE A 159 -14.42 -5.19 -3.03
N LEU A 160 -15.03 -4.68 -4.09
CA LEU A 160 -14.76 -3.35 -4.65
C LEU A 160 -15.89 -2.41 -4.23
N LEU A 161 -15.55 -1.26 -3.66
CA LEU A 161 -16.50 -0.26 -3.20
C LEU A 161 -16.06 1.12 -3.64
N SER A 162 -17.00 1.93 -4.13
CA SER A 162 -16.78 3.37 -4.27
C SER A 162 -17.26 4.05 -2.99
N LEU A 163 -16.35 4.70 -2.27
CA LEU A 163 -16.62 5.33 -0.98
C LEU A 163 -16.37 6.82 -1.06
N LYS A 164 -17.19 7.59 -0.36
CA LYS A 164 -16.96 9.02 -0.10
C LYS A 164 -16.24 9.21 1.23
N LYS A 165 -15.52 10.31 1.37
CA LYS A 165 -14.95 10.74 2.65
C LYS A 165 -16.03 10.74 3.73
N GLY A 166 -15.76 10.06 4.84
CA GLY A 166 -16.70 9.91 5.95
C GLY A 166 -17.64 8.71 5.84
N ASP A 167 -17.68 8.01 4.70
CA ASP A 167 -18.40 6.73 4.60
C ASP A 167 -17.83 5.73 5.61
N THR A 168 -18.70 4.95 6.24
CA THR A 168 -18.32 3.94 7.22
C THR A 168 -18.49 2.54 6.69
N LEU A 169 -17.49 1.69 6.91
CA LEU A 169 -17.53 0.26 6.71
C LEU A 169 -17.46 -0.46 8.05
N ASP A 170 -18.52 -1.17 8.43
CA ASP A 170 -18.54 -1.98 9.64
C ASP A 170 -18.37 -3.45 9.33
N PHE A 171 -17.52 -4.09 10.13
CA PHE A 171 -17.36 -5.53 10.26
C PHE A 171 -18.01 -5.93 11.58
N ALA A 172 -19.26 -6.40 11.49
CA ALA A 172 -20.14 -6.60 12.62
C ALA A 172 -20.29 -8.10 12.95
N ALA A 173 -19.63 -8.55 14.00
CA ALA A 173 -19.69 -9.94 14.45
C ALA A 173 -20.86 -10.19 15.40
N GLU A 174 -21.60 -11.27 15.13
CA GLU A 174 -22.65 -11.70 16.05
C GLU A 174 -22.06 -12.11 17.41
N SER A 175 -22.75 -11.66 18.44
CA SER A 175 -22.38 -11.65 19.84
C SER A 175 -22.46 -12.98 20.57
N TRP A 176 -22.68 -14.10 19.87
CA TRP A 176 -22.90 -15.39 20.53
C TRP A 176 -22.16 -16.54 19.85
N GLY A 177 -21.42 -17.31 20.67
CA GLY A 177 -20.85 -18.61 20.29
C GLY A 177 -19.37 -18.60 19.88
N GLY A 178 -18.55 -17.74 20.45
CA GLY A 178 -17.09 -17.74 20.25
C GLY A 178 -16.59 -16.57 19.41
N SER A 179 -15.27 -16.43 19.33
CA SER A 179 -14.63 -15.29 18.66
C SER A 179 -14.42 -15.55 17.17
N ILE A 180 -14.52 -14.48 16.38
CA ILE A 180 -14.10 -14.45 14.98
C ILE A 180 -12.68 -13.88 14.94
N GLU A 181 -11.75 -14.67 14.42
CA GLU A 181 -10.47 -14.16 13.96
C GLU A 181 -10.69 -13.53 12.58
N ILE A 182 -10.27 -12.28 12.42
CA ILE A 182 -10.47 -11.49 11.22
C ILE A 182 -9.29 -10.55 10.96
N GLU A 183 -8.81 -10.60 9.73
CA GLU A 183 -7.85 -9.68 9.16
C GLU A 183 -8.49 -8.94 7.98
N ILE A 184 -8.33 -7.62 7.96
CA ILE A 184 -8.90 -6.73 6.95
C ILE A 184 -7.80 -5.86 6.38
N VAL A 185 -7.68 -5.86 5.05
CA VAL A 185 -6.79 -4.99 4.29
C VAL A 185 -7.64 -4.15 3.36
N ILE A 186 -7.54 -2.83 3.50
CA ILE A 186 -8.25 -1.85 2.66
C ILE A 186 -7.21 -1.13 1.82
N SER A 187 -7.37 -1.23 0.52
CA SER A 187 -6.52 -0.56 -0.45
C SER A 187 -7.35 0.41 -1.28
N LYS A 188 -6.88 1.64 -1.44
CA LYS A 188 -7.49 2.63 -2.33
C LYS A 188 -6.90 2.49 -3.72
N ALA A 189 -7.74 2.52 -4.74
CA ALA A 189 -7.33 2.73 -6.12
C ALA A 189 -6.83 4.18 -6.27
N GLU A 190 -5.57 4.32 -6.60
CA GLU A 190 -4.93 5.57 -7.01
C GLU A 190 -4.69 5.53 -8.52
N LYS A 191 -4.63 6.72 -9.12
CA LYS A 191 -4.14 6.87 -10.49
C LYS A 191 -2.62 6.94 -10.40
N GLY A 192 -1.94 5.97 -11.00
CA GLY A 192 -0.49 5.93 -11.05
C GLY A 192 0.03 5.37 -12.37
N LEU A 193 1.29 5.65 -12.66
CA LEU A 193 1.98 5.07 -13.79
C LEU A 193 2.55 3.71 -13.39
N ALA A 194 1.88 2.64 -13.82
CA ALA A 194 2.36 1.28 -13.61
C ALA A 194 3.56 1.01 -14.53
N VAL A 195 4.75 0.92 -13.92
CA VAL A 195 5.99 0.55 -14.62
C VAL A 195 6.10 -0.96 -14.71
N ILE A 196 5.84 -1.66 -13.59
CA ILE A 196 5.88 -3.12 -13.51
C ILE A 196 4.60 -3.60 -12.86
N ALA A 197 3.81 -4.37 -13.61
CA ALA A 197 2.54 -4.92 -13.15
C ALA A 197 2.51 -6.44 -13.39
N SER A 198 2.08 -7.20 -12.38
CA SER A 198 1.96 -8.66 -12.48
C SER A 198 3.23 -9.37 -12.95
N GLY A 199 4.41 -8.90 -12.50
CA GLY A 199 5.71 -9.46 -12.89
C GLY A 199 6.09 -9.23 -14.36
N LYS A 200 5.47 -8.26 -15.03
CA LYS A 200 5.75 -7.89 -16.42
C LYS A 200 5.88 -6.38 -16.57
N SER A 201 6.61 -5.95 -17.59
CA SER A 201 6.74 -4.55 -17.96
C SER A 201 6.94 -4.40 -19.46
N GLU A 202 6.33 -3.36 -20.03
CA GLU A 202 6.59 -2.92 -21.41
C GLU A 202 7.68 -1.84 -21.47
N TYR A 203 8.22 -1.42 -20.32
CA TYR A 203 9.22 -0.37 -20.25
C TYR A 203 10.59 -0.88 -20.70
N LYS A 204 11.32 0.00 -21.38
CA LYS A 204 12.76 -0.13 -21.57
C LYS A 204 13.50 0.99 -20.85
N ILE A 205 14.77 0.80 -20.59
CA ILE A 205 15.68 1.87 -20.16
C ILE A 205 16.43 2.33 -21.40
N VAL A 206 16.21 3.56 -21.82
CA VAL A 206 16.80 4.17 -23.02
C VAL A 206 17.91 5.13 -22.60
N ILE A 207 19.10 4.93 -23.16
CA ILE A 207 20.26 5.82 -22.98
C ILE A 207 20.64 6.49 -24.30
N PRO A 208 21.30 7.66 -24.29
CA PRO A 208 21.80 8.29 -25.51
C PRO A 208 22.77 7.36 -26.25
N GLU A 209 22.76 7.43 -27.58
CA GLU A 209 23.73 6.69 -28.42
C GLU A 209 25.17 7.11 -28.13
N ASN A 210 25.37 8.41 -27.91
CA ASN A 210 26.66 8.98 -27.52
C ASN A 210 26.66 9.28 -26.01
N ASP A 211 27.23 8.37 -25.22
CA ASP A 211 27.38 8.47 -23.75
C ASP A 211 28.86 8.54 -23.36
N PRO A 212 29.53 9.69 -23.56
CA PRO A 212 30.94 9.85 -23.20
C PRO A 212 31.14 9.64 -21.69
N GLY A 213 32.11 8.80 -21.32
CA GLY A 213 32.35 8.44 -19.92
C GLY A 213 31.37 7.41 -19.33
N GLN A 214 30.40 6.94 -20.13
CA GLN A 214 29.42 5.91 -19.78
C GLN A 214 28.57 6.28 -18.53
N GLY A 215 28.28 7.56 -18.36
CA GLY A 215 27.53 8.07 -17.20
C GLY A 215 26.10 7.55 -17.19
N ALA A 216 25.40 7.68 -18.32
CA ALA A 216 24.03 7.23 -18.47
C ALA A 216 23.93 5.70 -18.39
N LEU A 217 24.89 4.97 -18.97
CA LEU A 217 24.94 3.51 -18.90
C LEU A 217 25.12 2.99 -17.46
N LYS A 218 25.98 3.63 -16.66
CA LYS A 218 26.17 3.27 -15.24
C LYS A 218 24.88 3.51 -14.43
N ALA A 219 24.24 4.65 -14.65
CA ALA A 219 22.95 4.98 -14.01
C ALA A 219 21.83 4.02 -14.45
N ALA A 220 21.78 3.64 -15.73
CA ALA A 220 20.85 2.65 -16.26
C ALA A 220 21.04 1.27 -15.64
N LYS A 221 22.28 0.80 -15.50
CA LYS A 221 22.60 -0.47 -14.83
C LYS A 221 22.20 -0.44 -13.36
N LEU A 222 22.39 0.69 -12.68
CA LEU A 222 21.92 0.87 -11.30
C LEU A 222 20.39 0.72 -11.22
N LEU A 223 19.64 1.44 -12.05
CA LEU A 223 18.18 1.35 -12.10
C LEU A 223 17.71 -0.08 -12.40
N GLN A 224 18.26 -0.70 -13.46
CA GLN A 224 17.92 -2.06 -13.88
C GLN A 224 18.15 -3.07 -12.75
N ARG A 225 19.31 -3.01 -12.09
CA ARG A 225 19.65 -3.90 -10.98
C ARG A 225 18.66 -3.76 -9.82
N VAL A 226 18.40 -2.54 -9.36
CA VAL A 226 17.51 -2.30 -8.22
C VAL A 226 16.07 -2.67 -8.55
N LEU A 227 15.60 -2.43 -9.78
CA LEU A 227 14.29 -2.89 -10.24
C LEU A 227 14.21 -4.42 -10.27
N LYS A 228 15.23 -5.10 -10.80
CA LYS A 228 15.30 -6.56 -10.82
C LYS A 228 15.30 -7.15 -9.41
N GLU A 229 16.08 -6.58 -8.49
CA GLU A 229 16.14 -7.01 -7.10
C GLU A 229 14.80 -6.81 -6.37
N SER A 230 14.11 -5.69 -6.62
CA SER A 230 12.86 -5.34 -5.94
C SER A 230 11.61 -6.00 -6.52
N THR A 231 11.60 -6.31 -7.82
CA THR A 231 10.40 -6.77 -8.55
C THR A 231 10.55 -8.09 -9.28
N SER A 232 11.76 -8.65 -9.32
CA SER A 232 12.13 -9.81 -10.17
C SER A 232 11.97 -9.57 -11.68
N VAL A 233 11.76 -8.32 -12.12
CA VAL A 233 11.65 -7.95 -13.53
C VAL A 233 12.86 -7.15 -13.95
N GLU A 234 13.51 -7.60 -15.03
CA GLU A 234 14.66 -6.94 -15.62
C GLU A 234 14.21 -6.14 -16.85
N LEU A 235 14.29 -4.82 -16.77
CA LEU A 235 14.00 -3.96 -17.93
C LEU A 235 15.20 -3.95 -18.88
N PRO A 236 15.02 -4.12 -20.20
CA PRO A 236 16.12 -4.08 -21.14
C PRO A 236 16.70 -2.66 -21.24
N ILE A 237 18.03 -2.56 -21.28
CA ILE A 237 18.75 -1.31 -21.58
C ILE A 237 19.00 -1.26 -23.09
N VAL A 238 18.59 -0.18 -23.73
CA VAL A 238 18.73 0.05 -25.18
C VAL A 238 19.23 1.46 -25.46
N THR A 239 19.79 1.70 -26.64
CA THR A 239 20.16 3.06 -27.08
C THR A 239 19.01 3.71 -27.84
N GLU A 240 19.09 5.02 -28.09
CA GLU A 240 18.06 5.76 -28.83
C GLU A 240 17.89 5.34 -30.29
N ASP A 241 18.83 4.58 -30.86
CA ASP A 241 18.78 4.04 -32.22
C ASP A 241 18.25 2.59 -32.28
N ASP A 242 17.72 2.08 -31.16
CA ASP A 242 17.07 0.76 -31.12
C ASP A 242 15.95 0.66 -32.17
N LYS A 243 16.03 -0.37 -33.00
CA LYS A 243 15.09 -0.61 -34.11
C LYS A 243 13.67 -0.94 -33.64
N ASN A 244 13.47 -1.16 -32.35
CA ASN A 244 12.18 -1.44 -31.73
C ASN A 244 11.89 -0.41 -30.63
N PRO A 245 11.46 0.81 -30.99
CA PRO A 245 11.23 1.88 -30.01
C PRO A 245 10.20 1.45 -28.96
N ALA A 246 10.50 1.73 -27.70
CA ALA A 246 9.63 1.37 -26.58
C ALA A 246 8.32 2.18 -26.60
N ALA A 247 7.20 1.53 -26.23
CA ALA A 247 5.91 2.21 -26.05
C ALA A 247 5.90 3.13 -24.81
N ALA A 248 6.76 2.84 -23.83
CA ALA A 248 7.06 3.66 -22.66
C ALA A 248 8.51 3.38 -22.22
N ALA A 249 9.22 4.38 -21.72
CA ALA A 249 10.62 4.18 -21.31
C ALA A 249 11.09 5.09 -20.18
N PHE A 250 12.14 4.62 -19.50
CA PHE A 250 13.04 5.45 -18.72
C PHE A 250 14.11 6.02 -19.64
N TYR A 251 14.11 7.33 -19.87
CA TYR A 251 15.17 8.02 -20.58
C TYR A 251 16.19 8.52 -19.58
N ILE A 252 17.40 7.97 -19.63
CA ILE A 252 18.50 8.33 -18.73
C ILE A 252 19.56 9.12 -19.49
N GLY A 253 19.98 10.25 -18.93
CA GLY A 253 20.96 11.14 -19.56
C GLY A 253 20.40 12.00 -20.68
N ARG A 254 21.29 12.58 -21.49
CA ARG A 254 20.97 13.56 -22.55
C ARG A 254 20.45 12.90 -23.82
N THR A 255 19.27 12.31 -23.74
CA THR A 255 18.58 11.69 -24.88
C THR A 255 17.99 12.75 -25.84
N ARG A 256 17.98 12.50 -27.15
CA ARG A 256 17.31 13.31 -28.17
C ARG A 256 15.84 13.54 -27.84
N LYS A 257 15.13 12.56 -27.27
CA LYS A 257 13.74 12.73 -26.83
C LYS A 257 13.62 13.72 -25.67
N GLY A 258 14.51 13.64 -24.66
CA GLY A 258 14.57 14.61 -23.56
C GLY A 258 14.86 16.03 -24.06
N ILE A 259 15.82 16.18 -24.99
CA ILE A 259 16.16 17.48 -25.59
C ILE A 259 14.97 18.09 -26.33
N ARG A 260 14.24 17.32 -27.16
CA ARG A 260 13.01 17.79 -27.83
C ARG A 260 11.93 18.21 -26.85
N GLY A 261 11.83 17.52 -25.72
CA GLY A 261 10.92 17.85 -24.62
C GLY A 261 11.37 19.03 -23.76
N LYS A 262 12.49 19.70 -24.10
CA LYS A 262 13.13 20.76 -23.30
C LYS A 262 13.48 20.32 -21.86
N ILE A 263 13.81 19.04 -21.70
CA ILE A 263 14.30 18.46 -20.45
C ILE A 263 15.83 18.47 -20.52
N ILE A 264 16.40 19.64 -20.20
CA ILE A 264 17.83 19.95 -20.35
C ILE A 264 18.39 20.32 -18.98
N PRO A 265 19.21 19.46 -18.35
CA PRO A 265 19.76 19.71 -17.00
C PRO A 265 20.62 20.97 -16.90
N GLU A 266 21.26 21.40 -17.98
CA GLU A 266 22.22 22.50 -17.98
C GLU A 266 21.58 23.88 -17.89
N ASP A 267 20.28 23.97 -18.16
CA ASP A 267 19.50 25.20 -17.98
C ASP A 267 19.09 25.42 -16.51
N MET A 268 19.41 24.46 -15.62
CA MET A 268 19.05 24.49 -14.21
C MET A 268 20.19 25.05 -13.34
N GLN A 269 19.84 25.83 -12.32
CA GLN A 269 20.83 26.31 -11.36
C GLN A 269 21.31 25.13 -10.49
N VAL A 270 22.62 24.87 -10.49
CA VAL A 270 23.28 23.76 -9.80
C VAL A 270 22.79 23.60 -8.33
N PRO A 271 22.59 22.37 -7.79
CA PRO A 271 22.94 21.06 -8.35
C PRO A 271 21.69 20.21 -8.65
N GLU A 272 21.04 20.53 -9.77
CA GLU A 272 19.75 19.95 -10.13
C GLU A 272 19.91 18.79 -11.12
N TYR A 273 19.37 17.65 -10.73
CA TYR A 273 18.96 16.61 -11.66
C TYR A 273 17.50 16.88 -12.02
N VAL A 274 17.08 16.42 -13.18
CA VAL A 274 15.68 16.42 -13.60
C VAL A 274 15.10 15.04 -13.38
N LEU A 275 13.99 15.02 -12.65
CA LEU A 275 13.05 13.93 -12.64
C LEU A 275 11.75 14.48 -13.23
N CYS A 276 11.44 14.08 -14.46
CA CYS A 276 10.24 14.54 -15.16
C CYS A 276 9.47 13.34 -15.71
N ILE A 277 8.14 13.37 -15.59
CA ILE A 277 7.27 12.40 -16.24
C ILE A 277 6.44 13.14 -17.27
N SER A 278 6.49 12.66 -18.51
CA SER A 278 5.68 13.20 -19.61
C SER A 278 4.96 12.05 -20.31
N GLY A 279 3.63 11.99 -20.12
CA GLY A 279 2.83 10.87 -20.58
C GLY A 279 3.20 9.58 -19.85
N LYS A 280 3.68 8.57 -20.58
CA LYS A 280 4.18 7.30 -20.02
C LYS A 280 5.72 7.27 -19.88
N ASP A 281 6.40 8.32 -20.30
CA ASP A 281 7.85 8.36 -20.30
C ASP A 281 8.38 9.04 -19.05
N ILE A 282 9.48 8.50 -18.53
CA ILE A 282 10.13 8.97 -17.31
C ILE A 282 11.53 9.42 -17.70
N PHE A 283 11.86 10.67 -17.44
CA PHE A 283 13.13 11.30 -17.76
C PHE A 283 13.93 11.50 -16.48
N LEU A 284 15.13 10.92 -16.46
CA LEU A 284 16.07 10.96 -15.37
C LEU A 284 17.42 11.42 -15.91
N CYS A 285 17.69 12.72 -15.85
CA CYS A 285 18.93 13.27 -16.37
C CYS A 285 19.54 14.25 -15.38
N GLY A 286 20.86 14.32 -15.30
CA GLY A 286 21.53 15.29 -14.46
C GLY A 286 22.79 15.82 -15.12
N VAL A 287 23.32 16.90 -14.55
CA VAL A 287 24.57 17.49 -15.01
C VAL A 287 25.73 16.54 -14.67
N ASN A 288 26.35 15.98 -15.71
CA ASN A 288 27.58 15.19 -15.59
C ASN A 288 28.78 16.07 -15.94
N GLU A 289 29.59 16.42 -14.95
CA GLU A 289 30.72 17.33 -15.13
C GLU A 289 31.92 16.94 -14.27
N GLU A 290 33.12 17.17 -14.78
CA GLU A 290 34.32 17.24 -13.95
C GLU A 290 34.34 18.59 -13.22
N THR A 291 34.37 18.55 -11.90
CA THR A 291 34.55 19.70 -11.02
C THR A 291 35.84 19.50 -10.22
N SER A 292 36.23 20.51 -9.43
CA SER A 292 37.11 20.30 -8.29
C SER A 292 36.31 20.24 -6.99
N PHE A 293 36.72 19.35 -6.08
CA PHE A 293 36.27 19.35 -4.68
C PHE A 293 37.51 19.32 -3.79
N LEU A 294 37.68 20.33 -2.93
CA LEU A 294 38.88 20.51 -2.10
C LEU A 294 40.20 20.45 -2.90
N GLY A 295 40.19 21.05 -4.10
CA GLY A 295 41.37 21.09 -4.99
C GLY A 295 41.70 19.77 -5.70
N LYS A 296 40.88 18.73 -5.56
CA LYS A 296 41.03 17.47 -6.28
C LYS A 296 40.02 17.35 -7.42
N PRO A 297 40.39 16.78 -8.57
CA PRO A 297 39.43 16.48 -9.64
C PRO A 297 38.37 15.53 -9.07
N TYR A 298 37.11 15.89 -9.28
CA TYR A 298 35.95 15.15 -8.81
C TYR A 298 34.92 15.13 -9.93
N PHE A 299 34.44 13.94 -10.30
CA PHE A 299 33.39 13.80 -11.29
C PHE A 299 32.03 13.82 -10.59
N ARG A 300 31.12 14.71 -11.00
CA ARG A 300 29.74 14.75 -10.51
C ARG A 300 28.87 13.83 -11.38
N PRO A 301 28.34 12.71 -10.84
CA PRO A 301 27.52 11.79 -11.62
C PRO A 301 26.03 12.20 -11.53
N GLY A 302 25.64 13.25 -12.22
CA GLY A 302 24.28 13.81 -12.20
C GLY A 302 23.19 12.79 -12.56
N ASP A 303 23.42 11.96 -13.58
CA ASP A 303 22.46 10.93 -13.98
C ASP A 303 22.23 9.88 -12.89
N SER A 304 23.32 9.45 -12.22
CA SER A 304 23.21 8.52 -11.09
C SER A 304 22.44 9.15 -9.94
N LYS A 305 22.59 10.46 -9.69
CA LYS A 305 21.82 11.18 -8.67
C LYS A 305 20.33 11.22 -9.02
N ALA A 306 19.98 11.44 -10.29
CA ALA A 306 18.59 11.40 -10.77
C ALA A 306 17.96 10.03 -10.53
N VAL A 307 18.69 8.96 -10.88
CA VAL A 307 18.25 7.57 -10.66
C VAL A 307 18.12 7.27 -9.18
N ILE A 308 19.12 7.59 -8.36
CA ILE A 308 19.08 7.36 -6.91
C ILE A 308 17.85 8.05 -6.31
N ARG A 309 17.61 9.31 -6.67
CA ARG A 309 16.44 10.04 -6.17
C ARG A 309 15.14 9.35 -6.55
N PHE A 310 15.01 8.94 -7.81
CA PHE A 310 13.85 8.19 -8.27
C PHE A 310 13.65 6.90 -7.44
N LEU A 311 14.73 6.14 -7.20
CA LEU A 311 14.68 4.92 -6.40
C LEU A 311 14.29 5.22 -4.94
N GLU A 312 14.76 6.31 -4.35
CA GLU A 312 14.37 6.74 -2.99
C GLU A 312 12.89 7.14 -2.92
N ASP A 313 12.44 7.99 -3.84
CA ASP A 313 11.10 8.58 -3.81
C ASP A 313 10.02 7.54 -4.12
N PHE A 314 10.32 6.58 -5.01
CA PHE A 314 9.31 5.66 -5.52
C PHE A 314 9.49 4.20 -5.11
N LEU A 315 10.72 3.70 -4.95
CA LEU A 315 10.97 2.34 -4.43
C LEU A 315 11.21 2.33 -2.92
N HIS A 316 11.29 3.49 -2.29
CA HIS A 316 11.74 3.63 -0.90
C HIS A 316 13.07 2.92 -0.64
N ALA A 317 13.91 2.84 -1.68
CA ALA A 317 15.23 2.25 -1.57
C ALA A 317 16.07 3.09 -0.59
N ARG A 318 16.78 2.41 0.31
CA ARG A 318 17.71 3.04 1.24
C ARG A 318 19.11 2.59 0.90
N PHE A 319 19.97 3.54 0.50
CA PHE A 319 21.38 3.28 0.27
C PHE A 319 22.12 3.38 1.61
N LEU A 320 22.52 2.21 2.16
CA LEU A 320 23.10 2.11 3.51
C LEU A 320 24.56 2.59 3.59
N LEU A 321 25.22 2.76 2.45
CA LEU A 321 26.56 3.34 2.37
C LEU A 321 26.49 4.54 1.41
N PRO A 322 27.09 5.70 1.76
CA PRO A 322 27.48 6.64 0.74
C PRO A 322 28.47 5.90 -0.17
N GLY A 323 28.16 5.82 -1.46
CA GLY A 323 29.04 5.19 -2.45
C GLY A 323 30.45 5.74 -2.37
#